data_AF-A0A811RA02-F1
#
_entry.id   AF-A0A811RA02-F1
#
_cell.length_a   1.000
_cell.length_b   1.000
_cell.length_c   1.000
_cell.angle_alpha   90.00
_cell.angle_beta   90.00
_cell.angle_gamma   90.00
#
_symmetry.space_group_name_H-M   'P 1'
#
loop_
_entity.id
_entity.type
_entity.pdbx_description
1 polymer ?
#
loop_
_entity_poly.entity_id
_entity_poly.type
_entity_poly.pdbx_seq_one_letter_code
_entity_poly.pdbx_strand_id
1 'polypeptide(L)'
;MAPARREPSLPDEILEDIFLRLSAPADLARAASFRRVASGRRFLRRFLQPRLHPPPLLGFLEHRGRGGFHQAEPPYRSAPAARAVTQAVDFTFSFLPSPAGSWRVCDARDGRVLLSRSVSAATAFVDLAACDPLHRRYVQIPRIPGDLLSSSCPFAPYHDGVEFERFHAPDSGEEKDEPSFQVLCSVRSWYSAVIFVFSSVTGDWSRLTSISFLPRRAIKDPKVLMRYYACGCFYWVNGWDGYMLVLDPRDDMKLSLVELPRIQVTQHQGLAIVDAGEDRLDYWRHTSASLQGMAEQWFWAGEMAAQDHPFA
;
A
#
# COMPACT_ATOMS: atom_id res chain seq x y z
N MET A 1 -37.02 -48.61 -13.90
CA MET A 1 -36.41 -47.44 -13.23
C MET A 1 -34.94 -47.44 -13.60
N ALA A 2 -34.51 -46.60 -14.54
CA ALA A 2 -33.10 -46.57 -14.98
C ALA A 2 -32.24 -45.93 -13.87
N PRO A 3 -31.04 -46.45 -13.58
CA PRO A 3 -30.18 -45.84 -12.57
C PRO A 3 -29.74 -44.46 -13.05
N ALA A 4 -29.80 -43.47 -12.16
CA ALA A 4 -29.31 -42.13 -12.43
C ALA A 4 -27.84 -42.22 -12.86
N ARG A 5 -27.54 -41.70 -14.06
CA ARG A 5 -26.19 -41.63 -14.61
C ARG A 5 -25.36 -40.76 -13.65
N ARG A 6 -24.45 -41.36 -12.88
CA ARG A 6 -23.45 -40.62 -12.12
C ARG A 6 -22.53 -39.94 -13.14
N GLU A 7 -22.66 -38.63 -13.30
CA GLU A 7 -21.66 -37.85 -14.02
C GLU A 7 -20.30 -38.03 -13.34
N PRO A 8 -19.21 -38.24 -14.09
CA PRO A 8 -17.89 -38.32 -13.50
C PRO A 8 -17.57 -36.99 -12.82
N SER A 9 -17.35 -37.02 -11.51
CA SER A 9 -16.91 -35.84 -10.76
C SER A 9 -15.52 -35.45 -11.25
N LEU A 10 -15.39 -34.27 -11.84
CA LEU A 10 -14.10 -33.72 -12.23
C LEU A 10 -13.21 -33.60 -10.97
N PRO A 11 -11.95 -34.05 -11.00
CA PRO A 11 -11.03 -33.84 -9.87
C PRO A 11 -10.82 -32.36 -9.56
N ASP A 12 -10.69 -32.03 -8.28
CA ASP A 12 -10.50 -30.65 -7.80
C ASP A 12 -9.29 -29.98 -8.49
N GLU A 13 -8.21 -30.72 -8.74
CA GLU A 13 -6.99 -30.25 -9.44
C GLU A 13 -7.29 -29.72 -10.85
N ILE A 14 -8.17 -30.39 -11.59
CA ILE A 14 -8.55 -29.98 -12.95
C ILE A 14 -9.47 -28.76 -12.89
N LEU A 15 -10.36 -28.69 -11.89
CA LEU A 15 -11.20 -27.52 -11.66
C LEU A 15 -10.35 -26.28 -11.30
N GLU A 16 -9.32 -26.44 -10.47
CA GLU A 16 -8.37 -25.37 -10.16
C GLU A 16 -7.69 -24.85 -11.45
N ASP A 17 -7.17 -25.73 -12.29
CA ASP A 17 -6.50 -25.34 -13.54
C ASP A 17 -7.45 -24.64 -14.53
N ILE A 18 -8.73 -25.03 -14.57
CA ILE A 18 -9.76 -24.34 -15.35
C ILE A 18 -10.00 -22.95 -14.77
N PHE A 19 -10.19 -22.85 -13.45
CA PHE A 19 -10.48 -21.58 -12.79
C PHE A 19 -9.30 -20.61 -12.85
N LEU A 20 -8.05 -21.08 -12.82
CA LEU A 20 -6.86 -20.24 -12.99
C LEU A 20 -6.80 -19.52 -14.35
N ARG A 21 -7.49 -20.05 -15.36
CA ARG A 21 -7.58 -19.45 -16.70
C ARG A 21 -8.70 -18.42 -16.83
N LEU A 22 -9.57 -18.29 -15.84
CA LEU A 22 -10.62 -17.27 -15.84
C LEU A 22 -9.98 -15.89 -15.70
N SER A 23 -10.21 -15.00 -16.65
CA SER A 23 -9.55 -13.69 -16.72
C SER A 23 -10.16 -12.62 -15.81
N ALA A 24 -11.27 -12.91 -15.12
CA ALA A 24 -11.89 -11.98 -14.19
C ALA A 24 -12.29 -12.68 -12.87
N PRO A 25 -12.00 -12.07 -11.69
CA PRO A 25 -12.48 -12.58 -10.41
C PRO A 25 -14.02 -12.70 -10.32
N ALA A 26 -14.75 -11.89 -11.08
CA ALA A 26 -16.20 -11.99 -11.18
C ALA A 26 -16.67 -13.31 -11.81
N ASP A 27 -15.89 -13.90 -12.73
CA ASP A 27 -16.22 -15.20 -13.32
C ASP A 27 -16.01 -16.33 -12.32
N LEU A 28 -15.00 -16.19 -11.45
CA LEU A 28 -14.80 -17.11 -10.34
C LEU A 28 -15.98 -17.07 -9.35
N ALA A 29 -16.50 -15.88 -9.04
CA ALA A 29 -17.69 -15.73 -8.20
C ALA A 29 -18.94 -16.40 -8.80
N ARG A 30 -19.05 -16.48 -10.14
CA ARG A 30 -20.14 -17.17 -10.84
C ARG A 30 -20.01 -18.70 -10.78
N ALA A 31 -18.82 -19.24 -10.51
CA ALA A 31 -18.60 -20.67 -10.27
C ALA A 31 -19.08 -21.11 -8.86
N ALA A 32 -20.22 -20.58 -8.41
CA ALA A 32 -20.77 -20.77 -7.07
C ALA A 32 -21.08 -22.24 -6.72
N SER A 33 -21.26 -23.10 -7.73
CA SER A 33 -21.44 -24.55 -7.55
C SER A 33 -20.16 -25.27 -7.11
N PHE A 34 -18.99 -24.63 -7.27
CA PHE A 34 -17.67 -25.17 -6.94
C PHE A 34 -16.99 -24.37 -5.83
N ARG A 35 -17.76 -23.73 -4.93
CA ARG A 35 -17.27 -22.89 -3.82
C ARG A 35 -16.13 -23.51 -3.03
N ARG A 36 -16.15 -24.83 -2.80
CA ARG A 36 -15.07 -25.51 -2.08
C ARG A 36 -13.70 -25.32 -2.75
N VAL A 37 -13.64 -25.49 -4.07
CA VAL A 37 -12.41 -25.32 -4.86
C VAL A 37 -12.12 -23.83 -5.07
N ALA A 38 -13.14 -23.07 -5.47
CA ALA A 38 -13.03 -21.64 -5.76
C ALA A 38 -12.66 -20.78 -4.54
N SER A 39 -12.99 -21.23 -3.32
CA SER A 39 -12.64 -20.56 -2.05
C SER A 39 -11.48 -21.24 -1.31
N GLY A 40 -10.82 -22.22 -1.93
CA GLY A 40 -9.64 -22.86 -1.35
C GLY A 40 -8.49 -21.86 -1.24
N ARG A 41 -7.87 -21.73 -0.06
CA ARG A 41 -6.77 -20.78 0.19
C ARG A 41 -5.62 -20.90 -0.82
N ARG A 42 -5.21 -22.15 -1.12
CA ARG A 42 -4.13 -22.44 -2.09
C ARG A 42 -4.51 -21.99 -3.50
N PHE A 43 -5.73 -22.28 -3.92
CA PHE A 43 -6.26 -21.88 -5.22
C PHE A 43 -6.38 -20.35 -5.32
N LEU A 44 -7.03 -19.68 -4.36
CA LEU A 44 -7.20 -18.23 -4.35
C LEU A 44 -5.86 -17.50 -4.39
N ARG A 45 -4.85 -17.98 -3.65
CA ARG A 45 -3.50 -17.40 -3.73
C ARG A 45 -2.92 -17.49 -5.14
N ARG A 46 -3.01 -18.65 -5.80
CA ARG A 46 -2.56 -18.81 -7.20
C ARG A 46 -3.37 -17.92 -8.15
N PHE A 47 -4.69 -17.87 -7.99
CA PHE A 47 -5.58 -17.05 -8.77
C PHE A 47 -5.36 -15.55 -8.55
N LEU A 48 -4.93 -15.12 -7.36
CA LEU A 48 -4.64 -13.73 -7.03
C LEU A 48 -3.16 -13.37 -7.22
N GLN A 49 -2.33 -14.28 -7.76
CA GLN A 49 -0.94 -13.95 -8.06
C GLN A 49 -0.91 -12.79 -9.05
N PRO A 50 -0.20 -11.68 -8.76
CA PRO A 50 -0.16 -10.51 -9.63
C PRO A 50 0.28 -10.81 -11.07
N ARG A 51 1.08 -11.86 -11.27
CA ARG A 51 1.52 -12.32 -12.60
C ARG A 51 0.40 -12.96 -13.43
N LEU A 52 -0.58 -13.58 -12.78
CA LEU A 52 -1.69 -14.26 -13.44
C LEU A 52 -2.88 -13.32 -13.58
N HIS A 53 -3.20 -12.57 -12.52
CA HIS A 53 -4.33 -11.66 -12.46
C HIS A 53 -3.94 -10.39 -11.72
N PRO A 54 -3.64 -9.28 -12.43
CA PRO A 54 -3.41 -8.00 -11.79
C PRO A 54 -4.63 -7.59 -10.95
N PRO A 55 -4.43 -7.12 -9.69
CA PRO A 55 -5.53 -6.68 -8.86
C PRO A 55 -6.37 -5.62 -9.57
N PRO A 56 -7.70 -5.75 -9.63
CA PRO A 56 -8.53 -4.75 -10.29
C PRO A 56 -8.43 -3.41 -9.56
N LEU A 57 -8.29 -2.31 -10.31
CA LEU A 57 -8.43 -0.96 -9.75
C LEU A 57 -9.86 -0.78 -9.25
N LEU A 58 -10.06 -0.77 -7.93
CA LEU A 58 -11.36 -0.50 -7.32
C LEU A 58 -11.59 1.00 -7.10
N GLY A 59 -10.52 1.77 -6.96
CA GLY A 59 -10.56 3.19 -6.69
C GLY A 59 -9.36 3.64 -5.88
N PHE A 60 -9.40 4.88 -5.41
CA PHE A 60 -8.33 5.48 -4.62
C PHE A 60 -8.87 6.27 -3.42
N LEU A 61 -8.02 6.40 -2.41
CA LEU A 61 -8.22 7.28 -1.27
C LEU A 61 -7.34 8.53 -1.45
N GLU A 62 -7.87 9.69 -1.10
CA GLU A 62 -7.11 10.94 -1.16
C GLU A 62 -6.04 10.95 -0.06
N HIS A 63 -4.76 11.13 -0.44
CA HIS A 63 -3.68 11.28 0.53
C HIS A 63 -3.90 12.53 1.39
N ARG A 64 -3.74 12.38 2.71
CA ARG A 64 -4.12 13.37 3.73
C ARG A 64 -5.60 13.80 3.71
N GLY A 65 -6.45 13.15 2.92
CA GLY A 65 -7.90 13.33 2.95
C GLY A 65 -8.50 12.81 4.26
N ARG A 66 -9.68 13.32 4.63
CA ARG A 66 -10.38 12.98 5.89
C ARG A 66 -11.35 11.80 5.76
N GLY A 67 -11.16 10.98 4.73
CA GLY A 67 -12.12 9.97 4.29
C GLY A 67 -12.75 10.34 2.95
N GLY A 68 -13.33 9.34 2.29
CA GLY A 68 -13.84 9.44 0.92
C GLY A 68 -13.06 8.55 -0.04
N PHE A 69 -13.79 7.67 -0.73
CA PHE A 69 -13.23 6.74 -1.70
C PHE A 69 -13.70 7.11 -3.11
N HIS A 70 -12.75 7.39 -3.97
CA HIS A 70 -13.00 7.66 -5.38
C HIS A 70 -13.01 6.34 -6.12
N GLN A 71 -14.20 5.75 -6.22
CA GLN A 71 -14.39 4.47 -6.88
C GLN A 71 -14.08 4.54 -8.38
N ALA A 72 -13.64 3.42 -8.95
CA ALA A 72 -13.54 3.28 -10.40
C ALA A 72 -14.94 3.32 -11.04
N GLU A 73 -15.11 4.14 -12.07
CA GLU A 73 -16.36 4.31 -12.81
C GLU A 73 -16.29 3.71 -14.23
N PRO A 74 -17.41 3.55 -14.95
CA PRO A 74 -17.36 3.16 -16.37
C PRO A 74 -16.42 4.09 -17.17
N PRO A 75 -15.60 3.56 -18.09
CA PRO A 75 -15.67 2.22 -18.70
C PRO A 75 -14.81 1.13 -18.03
N TYR A 76 -14.27 1.34 -16.83
CA TYR A 76 -13.44 0.32 -16.16
C TYR A 76 -14.25 -0.96 -15.87
N ARG A 77 -13.71 -2.14 -16.24
CA ARG A 77 -14.35 -3.45 -15.99
C ARG A 77 -14.65 -3.68 -14.50
N SER A 78 -13.83 -3.11 -13.62
CA SER A 78 -13.96 -3.19 -12.16
C SER A 78 -15.06 -2.31 -11.56
N ALA A 79 -15.70 -1.42 -12.34
CA ALA A 79 -16.67 -0.47 -11.81
C ALA A 79 -17.83 -1.09 -10.98
N PRO A 80 -18.39 -2.26 -11.34
CA PRO A 80 -19.39 -2.92 -10.49
C PRO A 80 -18.83 -3.35 -9.13
N ALA A 81 -17.61 -3.88 -9.10
CA ALA A 81 -16.94 -4.30 -7.86
C ALA A 81 -16.55 -3.07 -7.01
N ALA A 82 -16.04 -2.02 -7.64
CA ALA A 82 -15.75 -0.73 -7.02
C ALA A 82 -16.98 -0.15 -6.32
N ARG A 83 -18.15 -0.20 -6.97
CA ARG A 83 -19.42 0.23 -6.38
C ARG A 83 -19.84 -0.60 -5.18
N ALA A 84 -19.71 -1.92 -5.26
CA ALA A 84 -20.03 -2.81 -4.15
C ALA A 84 -19.15 -2.50 -2.92
N VAL A 85 -17.88 -2.21 -3.14
CA VAL A 85 -16.92 -1.81 -2.11
C VAL A 85 -17.32 -0.48 -1.46
N THR A 86 -17.63 0.54 -2.26
CA THR A 86 -18.11 1.83 -1.76
C THR A 86 -19.35 1.69 -0.87
N GLN A 87 -20.22 0.71 -1.15
CA GLN A 87 -21.42 0.44 -0.37
C GLN A 87 -21.16 -0.37 0.90
N ALA A 88 -20.16 -1.26 0.89
CA ALA A 88 -19.88 -2.16 2.01
C ALA A 88 -18.92 -1.55 3.05
N VAL A 89 -18.02 -0.67 2.62
CA VAL A 89 -16.87 -0.20 3.42
C VAL A 89 -17.14 1.17 4.05
N ASP A 90 -16.84 1.32 5.34
CA ASP A 90 -16.89 2.62 6.00
C ASP A 90 -15.60 3.42 5.78
N PHE A 91 -15.55 4.17 4.68
CA PHE A 91 -14.45 5.10 4.38
C PHE A 91 -14.48 6.41 5.15
N THR A 92 -15.45 6.60 6.06
CA THR A 92 -15.44 7.72 7.03
C THR A 92 -14.65 7.39 8.28
N PHE A 93 -14.28 6.10 8.46
CA PHE A 93 -13.54 5.58 9.61
C PHE A 93 -14.21 5.91 10.95
N SER A 94 -15.55 5.89 10.99
CA SER A 94 -16.34 6.29 12.14
C SER A 94 -16.14 5.38 13.37
N PHE A 95 -15.60 4.18 13.16
CA PHE A 95 -15.27 3.21 14.21
C PHE A 95 -13.97 3.49 14.96
N LEU A 96 -13.17 4.50 14.54
CA LEU A 96 -11.95 4.88 15.25
C LEU A 96 -12.22 5.77 16.47
N PRO A 97 -11.41 5.66 17.54
CA PRO A 97 -11.59 6.44 18.75
C PRO A 97 -11.11 7.88 18.53
N SER A 98 -12.01 8.80 18.18
CA SER A 98 -11.81 10.27 18.11
C SER A 98 -13.03 10.90 17.42
N PRO A 99 -13.27 12.23 17.48
CA PRO A 99 -14.31 12.85 16.66
C PRO A 99 -14.16 12.53 15.17
N ALA A 100 -15.29 12.32 14.49
CA ALA A 100 -15.35 12.05 13.06
C ALA A 100 -14.57 13.10 12.25
N GLY A 101 -13.81 12.67 11.24
CA GLY A 101 -13.02 13.55 10.38
C GLY A 101 -11.70 14.05 10.99
N SER A 102 -11.30 13.59 12.18
CA SER A 102 -10.00 13.93 12.77
C SER A 102 -8.82 13.13 12.19
N TRP A 103 -9.10 12.00 11.54
CA TRP A 103 -8.12 11.11 10.93
C TRP A 103 -7.85 11.50 9.48
N ARG A 104 -6.58 11.38 9.06
CA ARG A 104 -6.13 11.61 7.70
C ARG A 104 -5.44 10.39 7.12
N VAL A 105 -5.75 10.05 5.87
CA VAL A 105 -5.14 8.91 5.17
C VAL A 105 -3.66 9.16 4.94
N CYS A 106 -2.82 8.23 5.39
CA CYS A 106 -1.38 8.23 5.10
C CYS A 106 -1.08 7.32 3.91
N ASP A 107 -1.65 6.12 3.92
CA ASP A 107 -1.35 5.06 2.97
C ASP A 107 -2.48 4.02 2.95
N ALA A 108 -2.59 3.25 1.88
CA ALA A 108 -3.51 2.13 1.80
C ALA A 108 -2.90 0.98 1.02
N ARG A 109 -2.99 -0.24 1.56
CA ARG A 109 -2.41 -1.44 0.96
C ARG A 109 -3.12 -2.69 1.45
N ASP A 110 -3.34 -3.65 0.55
CA ASP A 110 -3.85 -4.99 0.88
C ASP A 110 -5.12 -4.96 1.75
N GLY A 111 -6.08 -4.12 1.36
CA GLY A 111 -7.35 -3.94 2.07
C GLY A 111 -7.27 -3.08 3.34
N ARG A 112 -6.07 -2.72 3.82
CA ARG A 112 -5.85 -1.91 5.03
C ARG A 112 -5.57 -0.46 4.71
N VAL A 113 -5.97 0.43 5.60
CA VAL A 113 -5.73 1.87 5.50
C VAL A 113 -4.95 2.33 6.72
N LEU A 114 -3.87 3.07 6.50
CA LEU A 114 -3.07 3.72 7.53
C LEU A 114 -3.55 5.15 7.70
N LEU A 115 -3.86 5.53 8.94
CA LEU A 115 -4.45 6.82 9.29
C LEU A 115 -3.66 7.50 10.39
N SER A 116 -3.48 8.82 10.28
CA SER A 116 -2.82 9.65 11.29
C SER A 116 -3.70 10.84 11.67
N ARG A 117 -3.65 11.23 12.95
CA ARG A 117 -4.32 12.45 13.43
C ARG A 117 -3.43 13.69 13.38
N SER A 118 -2.13 13.54 13.10
CA SER A 118 -1.14 14.59 13.31
C SER A 118 -1.33 15.82 12.41
N VAL A 119 -1.30 17.01 13.03
CA VAL A 119 -1.54 18.32 12.40
C VAL A 119 -0.23 19.09 12.11
N SER A 120 0.92 18.66 12.65
CA SER A 120 2.21 19.32 12.43
C SER A 120 3.43 18.38 12.57
N ALA A 121 4.56 18.75 11.96
CA ALA A 121 5.84 18.03 12.10
C ALA A 121 6.31 17.92 13.57
N ALA A 122 6.05 18.95 14.40
CA ALA A 122 6.36 18.95 15.83
C ALA A 122 5.52 17.93 16.64
N THR A 123 4.37 17.52 16.10
CA THR A 123 3.46 16.51 16.69
C THR A 123 3.37 15.27 15.81
N ALA A 124 4.36 15.04 14.94
CA ALA A 124 4.37 13.96 13.94
C ALA A 124 4.18 12.56 14.53
N PHE A 125 4.30 12.42 15.86
CA PHE A 125 4.21 11.17 16.59
C PHE A 125 2.82 10.89 17.18
N VAL A 126 1.82 11.75 16.96
CA VAL A 126 0.53 11.60 17.65
C VAL A 126 -0.44 10.78 16.81
N ASP A 127 -0.74 9.60 17.33
CA ASP A 127 -1.88 8.73 17.02
C ASP A 127 -1.98 8.24 15.57
N LEU A 128 -1.34 7.09 15.34
CA LEU A 128 -1.38 6.31 14.12
C LEU A 128 -2.29 5.10 14.32
N ALA A 129 -3.10 4.77 13.32
CA ALA A 129 -3.93 3.58 13.32
C ALA A 129 -3.86 2.88 11.97
N ALA A 130 -3.66 1.57 11.98
CA ALA A 130 -3.91 0.74 10.81
C ALA A 130 -5.30 0.13 10.96
N CYS A 131 -6.18 0.36 10.00
CA CYS A 131 -7.53 -0.16 10.04
C CYS A 131 -7.86 -1.04 8.84
N ASP A 132 -8.74 -1.99 9.10
CA ASP A 132 -9.51 -2.71 8.10
C ASP A 132 -10.92 -2.08 8.08
N PRO A 133 -11.21 -1.22 7.10
CA PRO A 133 -12.48 -0.50 7.03
C PRO A 133 -13.65 -1.40 6.59
N LEU A 134 -13.37 -2.55 5.99
CA LEU A 134 -14.40 -3.53 5.60
C LEU A 134 -14.97 -4.20 6.87
N HIS A 135 -14.08 -4.67 7.75
CA HIS A 135 -14.47 -5.33 9.00
C HIS A 135 -14.63 -4.36 10.18
N ARG A 136 -14.41 -3.05 9.96
CA ARG A 136 -14.46 -1.99 10.99
C ARG A 136 -13.56 -2.29 12.19
N ARG A 137 -12.37 -2.83 11.91
CA ARG A 137 -11.36 -3.17 12.92
C ARG A 137 -10.17 -2.25 12.78
N TYR A 138 -9.48 -1.98 13.88
CA TYR A 138 -8.25 -1.22 13.85
C TYR A 138 -7.25 -1.71 14.88
N VAL A 139 -5.99 -1.42 14.61
CA VAL A 139 -4.88 -1.55 15.52
C VAL A 139 -4.29 -0.17 15.71
N GLN A 140 -4.29 0.30 16.96
CA GLN A 140 -3.61 1.53 17.31
C GLN A 140 -2.11 1.26 17.36
N ILE A 141 -1.35 2.06 16.61
CA ILE A 141 0.10 1.92 16.52
C ILE A 141 0.71 2.92 17.51
N PRO A 142 1.58 2.45 18.43
CA PRO A 142 2.22 3.32 19.39
C PRO A 142 3.12 4.33 18.69
N ARG A 143 3.52 5.36 19.43
CA ARG A 143 4.52 6.32 18.95
C ARG A 143 5.88 5.63 18.82
N ILE A 144 6.71 6.09 17.89
CA ILE A 144 8.10 5.67 17.88
C ILE A 144 8.74 6.17 19.18
N PRO A 145 9.40 5.28 19.97
CA PRO A 145 10.04 5.68 21.22
C PRO A 145 11.04 6.82 21.02
N GLY A 146 11.02 7.81 21.91
CA GLY A 146 11.82 9.04 21.77
C GLY A 146 13.33 8.79 21.88
N ASP A 147 13.74 7.80 22.67
CA ASP A 147 15.09 7.29 22.81
C ASP A 147 15.58 6.57 21.54
N LEU A 148 14.71 5.76 20.91
CA LEU A 148 14.98 5.12 19.62
C LEU A 148 15.18 6.17 18.52
N LEU A 149 14.34 7.21 18.49
CA LEU A 149 14.48 8.33 17.56
C LEU A 149 15.76 9.11 17.82
N SER A 150 16.06 9.45 19.07
CA SER A 150 17.22 10.28 19.43
C SER A 150 18.54 9.57 19.14
N SER A 151 18.60 8.26 19.36
CA SER A 151 19.80 7.45 19.09
C SER A 151 20.03 7.20 17.59
N SER A 152 18.95 7.06 16.81
CA SER A 152 19.03 6.77 15.37
C SER A 152 19.07 8.02 14.49
N CYS A 153 18.46 9.12 14.95
CA CYS A 153 18.31 10.40 14.27
C CYS A 153 18.49 11.57 15.27
N PRO A 154 19.71 11.84 15.78
CA PRO A 154 19.94 12.86 16.81
C PRO A 154 19.49 14.28 16.42
N PHE A 155 19.41 14.53 15.11
CA PHE A 155 18.99 15.82 14.54
C PHE A 155 17.46 15.91 14.31
N ALA A 156 16.72 14.80 14.36
CA ALA A 156 15.29 14.79 14.02
C ALA A 156 14.36 15.64 14.93
N PRO A 157 14.53 15.68 16.27
CA PRO A 157 13.58 16.38 17.15
C PRO A 157 13.65 17.91 17.10
N TYR A 158 14.72 18.48 16.52
CA TYR A 158 15.07 19.89 16.70
C TYR A 158 15.11 20.70 15.40
N HIS A 159 14.79 20.09 14.26
CA HIS A 159 14.93 20.75 12.96
C HIS A 159 13.63 20.77 12.17
N ASP A 160 13.30 21.97 11.70
CA ASP A 160 12.22 22.22 10.75
C ASP A 160 12.50 21.61 9.36
N GLY A 161 13.60 20.86 9.18
CA GLY A 161 14.02 20.22 7.93
C GLY A 161 13.82 18.70 7.89
N VAL A 162 13.00 18.15 8.78
CA VAL A 162 12.79 16.69 8.90
C VAL A 162 11.40 16.32 8.40
N GLU A 163 11.34 15.36 7.48
CA GLU A 163 10.09 14.81 6.96
C GLU A 163 9.83 13.43 7.57
N PHE A 164 8.59 13.22 8.01
CA PHE A 164 8.11 11.95 8.56
C PHE A 164 7.01 11.38 7.68
N GLU A 165 7.29 10.25 7.05
CA GLU A 165 6.36 9.59 6.17
C GLU A 165 6.08 8.17 6.64
N ARG A 166 4.80 7.78 6.68
CA ARG A 166 4.35 6.49 7.21
C ARG A 166 3.57 5.73 6.16
N PHE A 167 3.83 4.43 6.05
CA PHE A 167 3.23 3.58 5.02
C PHE A 167 3.32 2.12 5.37
N HIS A 168 2.49 1.30 4.74
CA HIS A 168 2.53 -0.14 4.91
C HIS A 168 3.78 -0.71 4.25
N ALA A 169 4.40 -1.66 4.95
CA ALA A 169 5.39 -2.53 4.32
C ALA A 169 4.72 -3.32 3.18
N PRO A 170 5.47 -3.73 2.15
CA PRO A 170 4.94 -4.65 1.15
C PRO A 170 4.69 -5.99 1.83
N ASP A 171 3.65 -6.71 1.38
CA ASP A 171 3.46 -8.09 1.83
C ASP A 171 4.66 -8.94 1.41
N SER A 172 5.19 -9.69 2.37
CA SER A 172 6.20 -10.73 2.16
C SER A 172 5.71 -11.84 1.22
N GLY A 173 4.38 -12.00 1.04
CA GLY A 173 3.79 -13.08 0.26
C GLY A 173 3.97 -14.47 0.90
N GLU A 174 4.51 -14.50 2.11
CA GLU A 174 4.71 -15.68 2.95
C GLU A 174 3.42 -16.05 3.67
N GLU A 175 3.24 -17.36 3.85
CA GLU A 175 2.08 -17.90 4.56
C GLU A 175 2.18 -17.54 6.04
N LYS A 176 1.25 -16.71 6.51
CA LYS A 176 1.12 -16.37 7.92
C LYS A 176 -0.24 -16.85 8.40
N ASP A 177 -0.22 -17.69 9.44
CA ASP A 177 -1.44 -18.23 10.07
C ASP A 177 -2.32 -17.12 10.65
N GLU A 178 -1.70 -16.03 11.10
CA GLU A 178 -2.37 -14.82 11.58
C GLU A 178 -2.13 -13.62 10.66
N PRO A 179 -3.16 -12.76 10.49
CA PRO A 179 -3.08 -11.59 9.62
C PRO A 179 -2.23 -10.48 10.26
N SER A 180 -0.92 -10.67 10.25
CA SER A 180 0.06 -9.65 10.64
C SER A 180 0.34 -8.68 9.52
N PHE A 181 0.65 -7.44 9.89
CA PHE A 181 1.15 -6.39 9.01
C PHE A 181 2.32 -5.66 9.66
N GLN A 182 3.05 -4.93 8.83
CA GLN A 182 4.12 -4.04 9.26
C GLN A 182 3.88 -2.64 8.71
N VAL A 183 4.29 -1.64 9.49
CA VAL A 183 4.24 -0.24 9.08
C VAL A 183 5.65 0.32 9.10
N LEU A 184 6.05 0.93 7.99
CA LEU A 184 7.31 1.61 7.84
C LEU A 184 7.11 3.10 8.15
N CYS A 185 8.11 3.68 8.82
CA CYS A 185 8.22 5.12 8.98
C CYS A 185 9.58 5.58 8.46
N SER A 186 9.54 6.35 7.37
CA SER A 186 10.71 7.03 6.83
C SER A 186 10.88 8.37 7.52
N VAL A 187 12.05 8.57 8.12
CA VAL A 187 12.47 9.82 8.75
C VAL A 187 13.63 10.38 7.94
N ARG A 188 13.38 11.46 7.21
CA ARG A 188 14.34 12.03 6.25
C ARG A 188 14.73 13.42 6.72
N SER A 189 16.02 13.62 6.94
CA SER A 189 16.64 14.90 7.31
C SER A 189 17.56 15.37 6.19
N TRP A 190 18.16 16.55 6.34
CA TRP A 190 19.14 17.07 5.39
C TRP A 190 20.43 16.24 5.33
N TYR A 191 20.67 15.37 6.31
CA TYR A 191 21.93 14.66 6.48
C TYR A 191 21.80 13.15 6.35
N SER A 192 20.60 12.62 6.50
CA SER A 192 20.37 11.18 6.53
C SER A 192 18.90 10.84 6.36
N ALA A 193 18.66 9.59 5.96
CA ALA A 193 17.35 8.96 6.06
C ALA A 193 17.45 7.71 6.93
N VAL A 194 16.43 7.47 7.74
CA VAL A 194 16.30 6.29 8.60
C VAL A 194 14.91 5.71 8.40
N ILE A 195 14.82 4.39 8.28
CA ILE A 195 13.56 3.66 8.22
C ILE A 195 13.37 2.93 9.54
N PHE A 196 12.23 3.18 10.18
CA PHE A 196 11.74 2.40 11.30
C PHE A 196 10.65 1.44 10.84
N VAL A 197 10.52 0.30 11.51
CA VAL A 197 9.47 -0.66 11.27
C VAL A 197 8.70 -0.92 12.55
N PHE A 198 7.38 -0.89 12.45
CA PHE A 198 6.45 -1.40 13.45
C PHE A 198 5.99 -2.78 13.01
N SER A 199 5.97 -3.73 13.94
CA SER A 199 5.38 -5.05 13.73
C SER A 199 4.10 -5.19 14.56
N SER A 200 3.00 -5.56 13.90
CA SER A 200 1.75 -5.89 14.61
C SER A 200 1.85 -7.14 15.48
N VAL A 201 2.85 -8.01 15.26
CA VAL A 201 3.09 -9.21 16.06
C VAL A 201 3.70 -8.85 17.41
N THR A 202 4.72 -7.98 17.40
CA THR A 202 5.42 -7.58 18.63
C THR A 202 4.76 -6.38 19.30
N GLY A 203 4.05 -5.54 18.52
CA GLY A 203 3.52 -4.27 18.99
C GLY A 203 4.59 -3.17 19.15
N ASP A 204 5.81 -3.41 18.65
CA ASP A 204 6.96 -2.56 18.90
C ASP A 204 7.55 -1.95 17.62
N TRP A 205 8.23 -0.82 17.81
CA TRP A 205 9.06 -0.17 16.80
C TRP A 205 10.52 -0.59 16.93
N SER A 206 11.19 -0.79 15.80
CA SER A 206 12.64 -0.95 15.73
C SER A 206 13.22 -0.16 14.55
N ARG A 207 14.53 0.11 14.60
CA ARG A 207 15.27 0.68 13.47
C ARG A 207 15.55 -0.43 12.47
N LEU A 208 15.18 -0.22 11.22
CA LEU A 208 15.38 -1.17 10.14
C LEU A 208 16.66 -0.88 9.37
N THR A 209 16.83 0.34 8.87
CA THR A 209 17.99 0.74 8.08
C THR A 209 18.21 2.24 8.08
N SER A 210 19.35 2.69 7.57
CA SER A 210 19.66 4.11 7.43
C SER A 210 20.73 4.37 6.38
N ILE A 211 20.78 5.60 5.90
CA ILE A 211 21.84 6.08 5.02
C ILE A 211 22.21 7.53 5.37
N SER A 212 23.48 7.89 5.18
CA SER A 212 23.95 9.27 5.28
C SER A 212 24.04 9.92 3.90
N PHE A 213 23.67 11.20 3.82
CA PHE A 213 23.84 12.04 2.63
C PHE A 213 25.15 12.83 2.67
N LEU A 214 25.91 12.75 3.76
CA LEU A 214 27.17 13.46 3.93
C LEU A 214 28.36 12.69 3.31
N PRO A 215 29.43 13.40 2.90
CA PRO A 215 29.57 14.86 2.88
C PRO A 215 28.90 15.53 1.67
N ARG A 216 28.42 14.74 0.70
CA ARG A 216 28.00 15.20 -0.63
C ARG A 216 26.71 16.05 -0.63
N ARG A 217 25.90 15.97 0.44
CA ARG A 217 24.54 16.56 0.52
C ARG A 217 23.73 16.24 -0.73
N ALA A 218 23.71 14.95 -1.07
CA ALA A 218 23.14 14.46 -2.33
C ALA A 218 21.64 14.75 -2.48
N ILE A 219 20.91 14.79 -1.36
CA ILE A 219 19.52 15.23 -1.26
C ILE A 219 19.52 16.65 -0.67
N LYS A 220 18.99 17.63 -1.40
CA LYS A 220 19.01 19.04 -0.96
C LYS A 220 17.85 19.37 -0.03
N ASP A 221 16.65 18.89 -0.36
CA ASP A 221 15.46 19.07 0.45
C ASP A 221 14.69 17.74 0.57
N PRO A 222 14.73 17.08 1.73
CA PRO A 222 14.03 15.81 1.93
C PRO A 222 12.49 15.95 1.92
N LYS A 223 11.94 17.16 2.10
CA LYS A 223 10.47 17.36 2.18
C LYS A 223 9.78 17.31 0.83
N VAL A 224 10.49 17.62 -0.25
CA VAL A 224 9.94 17.64 -1.61
C VAL A 224 10.09 16.31 -2.35
N LEU A 225 10.75 15.34 -1.72
CA LEU A 225 10.92 13.99 -2.24
C LEU A 225 9.60 13.21 -2.10
N MET A 226 9.05 12.78 -3.23
CA MET A 226 7.81 12.03 -3.34
C MET A 226 8.07 10.52 -3.39
N ARG A 227 7.22 9.73 -2.73
CA ARG A 227 7.35 8.26 -2.68
C ARG A 227 6.60 7.59 -3.83
N TYR A 228 7.26 6.65 -4.49
CA TYR A 228 6.68 5.76 -5.49
C TYR A 228 6.98 4.30 -5.12
N TYR A 229 6.11 3.37 -5.51
CA TYR A 229 6.36 1.94 -5.42
C TYR A 229 6.29 1.32 -6.81
N ALA A 230 7.40 0.80 -7.31
CA ALA A 230 7.52 0.23 -8.66
C ALA A 230 8.54 -0.91 -8.66
N CYS A 231 8.37 -1.93 -9.50
CA CYS A 231 9.33 -3.04 -9.64
C CYS A 231 9.75 -3.68 -8.29
N GLY A 232 8.84 -3.70 -7.31
CA GLY A 232 9.08 -4.27 -5.98
C GLY A 232 9.81 -3.37 -4.96
N CYS A 233 10.20 -2.14 -5.31
CA CYS A 233 10.94 -1.23 -4.44
C CYS A 233 10.17 0.07 -4.15
N PHE A 234 10.54 0.73 -3.05
CA PHE A 234 10.13 2.12 -2.81
C PHE A 234 11.20 3.07 -3.29
N TYR A 235 10.78 4.12 -3.97
CA TYR A 235 11.63 5.19 -4.46
C TYR A 235 11.18 6.51 -3.85
N TRP A 236 12.14 7.33 -3.41
CA TRP A 236 11.89 8.74 -3.11
C TRP A 236 12.66 9.61 -4.07
N VAL A 237 11.94 10.42 -4.82
CA VAL A 237 12.51 11.22 -5.90
C VAL A 237 11.89 12.61 -5.95
N ASN A 238 12.70 13.58 -6.36
CA ASN A 238 12.22 14.83 -6.92
C ASN A 238 12.99 15.04 -8.25
N GLY A 239 12.46 15.85 -9.16
CA GLY A 239 13.04 15.97 -10.49
C GLY A 239 14.36 16.75 -10.56
N TRP A 240 14.83 17.38 -9.48
CA TRP A 240 15.91 18.38 -9.54
C TRP A 240 17.12 18.00 -8.67
N ASP A 241 16.96 17.09 -7.73
CA ASP A 241 18.08 16.41 -7.09
C ASP A 241 18.72 15.46 -8.11
N GLY A 242 20.03 15.32 -8.08
CA GLY A 242 20.74 14.38 -8.96
C GLY A 242 20.61 12.93 -8.51
N TYR A 243 19.85 12.66 -7.45
CA TYR A 243 19.82 11.39 -6.75
C TYR A 243 18.40 11.05 -6.28
N MET A 244 18.11 9.76 -6.18
CA MET A 244 16.92 9.21 -5.56
C MET A 244 17.29 8.25 -4.43
N LEU A 245 16.40 8.11 -3.45
CA LEU A 245 16.52 7.07 -2.43
C LEU A 245 15.75 5.85 -2.88
N VAL A 246 16.33 4.67 -2.68
CA VAL A 246 15.70 3.40 -3.00
C VAL A 246 15.73 2.53 -1.75
N LEU A 247 14.55 2.08 -1.30
CA LEU A 247 14.40 1.02 -0.32
C LEU A 247 14.01 -0.25 -1.06
N ASP A 248 14.86 -1.28 -1.03
CA ASP A 248 14.60 -2.57 -1.67
C ASP A 248 14.19 -3.62 -0.61
N PRO A 249 12.89 -3.98 -0.54
CA PRO A 249 12.39 -5.02 0.35
C PRO A 249 12.97 -6.41 0.07
N ARG A 250 13.50 -6.67 -1.14
CA ARG A 250 14.03 -7.98 -1.55
C ARG A 250 15.49 -8.17 -1.13
N ASP A 251 16.19 -7.06 -0.86
CA ASP A 251 17.57 -7.04 -0.37
C ASP A 251 17.58 -6.61 1.10
N ASP A 252 16.88 -7.35 1.97
CA ASP A 252 16.80 -7.12 3.42
C ASP A 252 16.47 -5.66 3.81
N MET A 253 15.48 -5.08 3.11
CA MET A 253 15.04 -3.69 3.32
C MET A 253 16.20 -2.68 3.25
N LYS A 254 17.15 -2.90 2.34
CA LYS A 254 18.32 -2.03 2.18
C LYS A 254 17.94 -0.68 1.60
N LEU A 255 18.42 0.36 2.26
CA LEU A 255 18.31 1.74 1.80
C LEU A 255 19.57 2.15 1.06
N SER A 256 19.40 2.68 -0.15
CA SER A 256 20.49 3.09 -1.04
C SER A 256 20.20 4.45 -1.68
N LEU A 257 21.27 5.09 -2.15
CA LEU A 257 21.22 6.33 -2.90
C LEU A 257 21.66 6.03 -4.34
N VAL A 258 20.81 6.31 -5.30
CA VAL A 258 21.05 6.01 -6.72
C VAL A 258 21.05 7.31 -7.50
N GLU A 259 22.01 7.48 -8.41
CA GLU A 259 22.03 8.62 -9.32
C GLU A 259 20.80 8.58 -10.22
N LEU A 260 20.08 9.69 -10.27
CA LEU A 260 18.99 9.81 -11.22
C LEU A 260 19.58 9.91 -12.62
N PRO A 261 18.98 9.22 -13.61
CA PRO A 261 19.30 9.48 -15.00
C PRO A 261 19.18 10.99 -15.26
N ARG A 262 20.01 11.54 -16.14
CA ARG A 262 20.01 12.99 -16.44
C ARG A 262 18.71 13.41 -17.13
N ILE A 263 17.65 13.54 -16.34
CA ILE A 263 16.32 13.96 -16.77
C ILE A 263 16.25 15.44 -16.41
N GLN A 264 16.25 16.31 -17.42
CA GLN A 264 16.05 17.74 -17.21
C GLN A 264 14.57 17.98 -16.89
N VAL A 265 14.29 18.22 -15.62
CA VAL A 265 12.98 18.63 -15.11
C VAL A 265 13.09 20.10 -14.70
N THR A 266 12.19 20.96 -15.18
CA THR A 266 12.18 22.37 -14.76
C THR A 266 11.60 22.51 -13.35
N GLN A 267 11.77 23.70 -12.76
CA GLN A 267 11.25 23.98 -11.42
C GLN A 267 9.71 23.90 -11.29
N HIS A 268 9.01 23.73 -12.39
CA HIS A 268 7.54 23.63 -12.46
C HIS A 268 7.08 22.24 -12.93
N GLN A 269 8.01 21.29 -13.04
CA GLN A 269 7.73 19.92 -13.45
C GLN A 269 8.05 18.95 -12.30
N GLY A 270 7.18 17.97 -12.13
CA GLY A 270 7.40 16.80 -11.27
C GLY A 270 7.91 15.61 -12.07
N LEU A 271 8.48 14.64 -11.36
CA LEU A 271 8.98 13.39 -11.90
C LEU A 271 8.23 12.23 -11.22
N ALA A 272 7.54 11.42 -12.00
CA ALA A 272 6.91 10.20 -11.54
C ALA A 272 7.73 8.97 -11.98
N ILE A 273 7.85 7.99 -11.08
CA ILE A 273 8.43 6.68 -11.38
C ILE A 273 7.29 5.72 -11.63
N VAL A 274 7.36 4.99 -12.74
CA VAL A 274 6.36 3.99 -13.12
C VAL A 274 7.03 2.67 -13.46
N ASP A 275 6.30 1.58 -13.21
CA ASP A 275 6.69 0.25 -13.66
C ASP A 275 6.31 0.10 -15.14
N ALA A 276 7.31 -0.06 -16.00
CA ALA A 276 7.13 -0.23 -17.45
C ALA A 276 6.97 -1.71 -17.87
N GLY A 277 6.80 -2.62 -16.89
CA GLY A 277 6.78 -4.06 -17.09
C GLY A 277 8.19 -4.66 -17.15
N GLU A 278 8.26 -5.99 -17.04
CA GLU A 278 9.52 -6.76 -17.12
C GLU A 278 10.60 -6.28 -16.13
N ASP A 279 10.18 -5.85 -14.93
CA ASP A 279 11.06 -5.29 -13.89
C ASP A 279 11.87 -4.06 -14.35
N ARG A 280 11.33 -3.29 -15.32
CA ARG A 280 11.94 -2.08 -15.86
C ARG A 280 11.25 -0.82 -15.33
N LEU A 281 12.04 0.13 -14.86
CA LEU A 281 11.59 1.46 -14.49
C LEU A 281 11.49 2.37 -15.71
N ASP A 282 10.45 3.20 -15.73
CA ASP A 282 10.34 4.36 -16.63
C ASP A 282 9.99 5.62 -15.85
N TYR A 283 10.26 6.77 -16.46
CA TYR A 283 10.21 8.07 -15.81
C TYR A 283 9.30 9.01 -16.58
N TRP A 284 8.27 9.53 -15.92
CA TRP A 284 7.29 10.40 -16.55
C TRP A 284 7.33 11.81 -15.98
N ARG A 285 7.31 12.81 -16.87
CA ARG A 285 7.31 14.23 -16.49
C ARG A 285 5.89 14.76 -16.47
N HIS A 286 5.54 15.50 -15.43
CA HIS A 286 4.24 16.18 -15.36
C HIS A 286 4.38 17.64 -14.95
N THR A 287 3.45 18.49 -15.39
CA THR A 287 3.43 19.93 -15.12
C THR A 287 2.36 20.36 -14.12
N SER A 288 1.48 19.45 -13.69
CA SER A 288 0.41 19.78 -12.75
C SER A 288 0.69 19.30 -11.33
N ALA A 289 0.37 20.15 -10.36
CA ALA A 289 0.24 19.78 -8.96
C ALA A 289 -0.95 18.80 -8.72
N SER A 290 -1.88 18.67 -9.67
CA SER A 290 -2.99 17.71 -9.57
C SER A 290 -2.58 16.26 -9.84
N LEU A 291 -1.53 16.03 -10.65
CA LEU A 291 -0.91 14.71 -10.82
C LEU A 291 0.00 14.34 -9.64
N GLN A 292 0.40 15.33 -8.84
CA GLN A 292 1.13 15.11 -7.59
C GLN A 292 0.28 14.33 -6.58
N GLY A 293 -1.04 14.59 -6.53
CA GLY A 293 -1.99 13.78 -5.80
C GLY A 293 -2.29 12.43 -6.46
N MET A 294 -2.19 12.30 -7.79
CA MET A 294 -2.35 11.02 -8.51
C MET A 294 -1.16 10.06 -8.35
N ALA A 295 0.05 10.58 -8.20
CA ALA A 295 1.23 9.82 -7.83
C ALA A 295 1.13 9.20 -6.42
N GLU A 296 0.34 9.83 -5.54
CA GLU A 296 0.04 9.36 -4.19
C GLU A 296 -1.22 8.47 -4.13
N GLN A 297 -1.86 8.16 -5.28
CA GLN A 297 -3.07 7.34 -5.32
C GLN A 297 -2.72 5.85 -5.22
N TRP A 298 -3.06 5.26 -4.09
CA TRP A 298 -2.87 3.83 -3.84
C TRP A 298 -4.10 3.03 -4.26
N PHE A 299 -3.86 1.93 -4.95
CA PHE A 299 -4.88 1.01 -5.42
C PHE A 299 -5.36 0.15 -4.25
N TRP A 300 -6.63 0.30 -3.85
CA TRP A 300 -7.25 -0.61 -2.89
C TRP A 300 -7.61 -1.92 -3.60
N ALA A 301 -7.02 -3.03 -3.17
CA ALA A 301 -7.42 -4.38 -3.54
C ALA A 301 -7.86 -5.10 -2.26
N GLY A 302 -9.18 -5.24 -2.07
CA GLY A 302 -9.78 -5.98 -0.97
C GLY A 302 -10.35 -7.30 -1.46
N GLU A 303 -10.10 -8.37 -0.71
CA GLU A 303 -10.73 -9.68 -0.90
C GLU A 303 -12.21 -9.58 -0.48
N MET A 304 -13.14 -9.73 -1.43
CA MET A 304 -14.57 -9.88 -1.10
C MET A 304 -14.96 -11.35 -1.21
N ALA A 305 -14.89 -12.06 -0.08
CA ALA A 305 -15.65 -13.28 0.10
C ALA A 305 -17.13 -12.89 0.23
N ALA A 306 -17.92 -13.21 -0.79
CA ALA A 306 -19.36 -13.02 -0.76
C ALA A 306 -19.98 -13.94 0.30
N GLN A 307 -20.34 -13.38 1.45
CA GLN A 307 -21.33 -13.94 2.35
C GLN A 307 -22.28 -12.81 2.76
N ASP A 308 -23.44 -12.78 2.14
CA ASP A 308 -24.74 -12.81 2.82
C ASP A 308 -25.85 -12.81 1.76
N HIS A 309 -26.50 -13.97 1.61
CA HIS A 309 -27.87 -14.03 1.10
C HIS A 309 -28.77 -14.42 2.28
N PRO A 310 -29.88 -13.70 2.49
CA PRO A 310 -30.80 -13.98 3.57
C PRO A 310 -31.60 -15.24 3.23
N PHE A 311 -31.67 -16.19 4.15
CA PHE A 311 -32.73 -17.18 4.13
C PHE A 311 -33.84 -16.69 5.08
N ALA A 312 -35.01 -16.49 4.47
CA ALA A 312 -36.37 -16.48 5.03
C ALA A 312 -36.63 -15.66 6.32
#